data_AF-A0A1I4QY70-F1
#
_entry.id   AF-A0A1I4QY70-F1
#
_cell.length_a   1.000
_cell.length_b   1.000
_cell.length_c   1.000
_cell.angle_alpha   90.00
_cell.angle_beta   90.00
_cell.angle_gamma   90.00
#
_symmetry.space_group_name_H-M   'P 1'
#
loop_
_entity.id
_entity.type
_entity.pdbx_description
1 polymer ?
#
loop_
_entity_poly.entity_id
_entity_poly.type
_entity_poly.pdbx_seq_one_letter_code
_entity_poly.pdbx_strand_id
1 'polypeptide(L)'
;MAMKNQGSRECKTVWTLITVWDKELRSVIFSQECRKQLEALSEVDWVKEDTPYSHDDLQRDIGPYDACIKSWGSPKLTSEALERAEKLKFIGHAAGSLIPYLDPAQFEKTLSL
;
A
#
# COMPACT_ATOMS: atom_id res chain seq x y z
N MET A 1 41.70 21.58 9.29
CA MET A 1 40.57 22.48 8.90
C MET A 1 40.02 21.92 7.59
N ALA A 2 38.76 21.48 7.43
CA ALA A 2 37.56 21.64 8.22
C ALA A 2 36.69 20.37 8.14
N MET A 3 35.98 20.08 9.24
CA MET A 3 34.85 19.15 9.31
C MET A 3 33.68 19.60 8.45
N LYS A 4 32.87 18.63 7.99
CA LYS A 4 31.38 18.63 7.84
C LYS A 4 31.03 17.34 7.08
N ASN A 5 30.05 16.51 7.42
CA ASN A 5 28.96 16.62 8.37
C ASN A 5 28.50 15.19 8.72
N GLN A 6 28.68 14.75 9.96
CA GLN A 6 27.96 13.59 10.50
C GLN A 6 26.51 14.02 10.72
N GLY A 7 25.68 13.80 9.70
CA GLY A 7 24.23 13.71 9.88
C GLY A 7 23.88 12.25 10.07
N SER A 8 24.08 11.72 11.26
CA SER A 8 23.55 10.42 11.66
C SER A 8 22.02 10.53 11.64
N ARG A 9 21.40 10.25 10.50
CA ARG A 9 19.97 9.95 10.48
C ARG A 9 19.83 8.67 11.29
N GLU A 10 19.17 8.71 12.44
CA GLU A 10 18.63 7.49 13.03
C GLU A 10 17.90 6.76 11.90
N CYS A 11 18.41 5.60 11.49
CA CYS A 11 17.70 4.72 10.56
C CYS A 11 16.48 4.20 11.32
N LYS A 12 15.43 5.03 11.45
CA LYS A 12 14.12 4.54 11.86
C LYS A 12 13.69 3.56 10.77
N THR A 13 13.66 2.28 11.12
CA THR A 13 13.12 1.25 10.26
C THR A 13 11.67 1.61 9.96
N VAL A 14 11.37 1.90 8.70
CA VAL A 14 10.01 2.18 8.22
C VAL A 14 9.35 0.86 7.89
N TRP A 15 8.16 0.61 8.42
CA TRP A 15 7.39 -0.60 8.13
C TRP A 15 6.21 -0.28 7.20
N THR A 16 6.10 -1.02 6.09
CA THR A 16 5.06 -0.81 5.07
C THR A 16 4.19 -2.06 4.92
N LEU A 17 2.88 -1.91 5.12
CA LEU A 17 1.89 -2.95 4.84
C LEU A 17 1.35 -2.81 3.42
N ILE A 18 1.38 -3.89 2.63
CA ILE A 18 0.75 -3.97 1.31
C ILE A 18 -0.49 -4.84 1.36
N THR A 19 -1.67 -4.24 1.25
CA THR A 19 -2.97 -4.93 1.40
C THR A 19 -3.52 -5.51 0.09
N VAL A 20 -2.78 -5.38 -1.01
CA VAL A 20 -3.22 -5.80 -2.36
C VAL A 20 -3.11 -7.32 -2.47
N TRP A 21 -4.09 -8.06 -1.99
CA TRP A 21 -4.07 -9.53 -1.92
C TRP A 21 -4.34 -10.22 -3.27
N ASP A 22 -5.01 -9.56 -4.21
CA ASP A 22 -5.22 -10.09 -5.55
C ASP A 22 -3.88 -10.18 -6.31
N LYS A 23 -3.50 -11.40 -6.70
CA LYS A 23 -2.18 -11.69 -7.28
C LYS A 23 -1.95 -11.00 -8.62
N GLU A 24 -2.95 -11.03 -9.50
CA GLU A 24 -2.88 -10.44 -10.83
C GLU A 24 -2.68 -8.92 -10.71
N LEU A 25 -3.52 -8.27 -9.90
CA LEU A 25 -3.45 -6.83 -9.64
C LEU A 25 -2.13 -6.44 -8.99
N ARG A 26 -1.64 -7.23 -8.02
CA ARG A 26 -0.33 -7.02 -7.39
C ARG A 26 0.81 -7.09 -8.39
N SER A 27 0.76 -8.02 -9.35
CA SER A 27 1.80 -8.15 -10.38
C SER A 27 1.86 -6.95 -11.32
N VAL A 28 0.69 -6.36 -11.62
CA VAL A 28 0.54 -5.17 -12.48
C VAL A 28 1.02 -3.91 -11.77
N ILE A 29 0.65 -3.73 -10.50
CA ILE A 29 1.00 -2.55 -9.72
C ILE A 29 2.48 -2.56 -9.31
N PHE A 30 2.97 -3.71 -8.85
CA PHE A 30 4.29 -3.83 -8.27
C PHE A 30 5.19 -4.65 -9.20
N SER A 31 5.77 -3.95 -10.19
CA SER A 31 6.84 -4.52 -11.01
C SER A 31 8.02 -4.95 -10.13
N GLN A 32 8.88 -5.84 -10.64
CA GLN A 32 10.04 -6.32 -9.88
C GLN A 32 10.97 -5.19 -9.45
N GLU A 33 11.14 -4.15 -10.28
CA GLU A 33 11.92 -2.97 -9.92
C GLU A 33 11.25 -2.16 -8.81
N CYS A 34 9.93 -1.98 -8.89
CA CYS A 34 9.17 -1.29 -7.85
C CYS A 34 9.28 -2.01 -6.49
N ARG A 35 9.17 -3.35 -6.48
CA ARG A 35 9.32 -4.15 -5.25
C ARG A 35 10.70 -3.97 -4.64
N LYS A 36 11.77 -4.08 -5.45
CA LYS A 36 13.14 -3.87 -4.99
C LYS A 36 13.35 -2.48 -4.39
N GLN A 37 12.82 -1.45 -5.04
CA GLN A 37 12.93 -0.07 -4.52
C GLN A 37 12.16 0.09 -3.21
N LEU A 38 10.97 -0.50 -3.10
CA LEU A 38 10.16 -0.44 -1.89
C LEU A 38 10.81 -1.17 -0.71
N GLU A 39 11.34 -2.37 -0.96
CA GLU A 39 12.05 -3.20 0.03
C GLU A 39 13.41 -2.60 0.41
N ALA A 40 14.04 -1.80 -0.45
CA ALA A 40 15.25 -1.04 -0.12
C ALA A 40 14.96 0.18 0.79
N LEU A 41 13.72 0.68 0.78
CA LEU A 41 13.29 1.88 1.53
C LEU A 41 12.60 1.54 2.86
N SER A 42 11.98 0.37 2.95
CA SER A 42 11.18 -0.05 4.11
C SER A 42 11.17 -1.57 4.26
N GLU A 43 10.91 -2.05 5.47
CA GLU A 43 10.51 -3.44 5.70
C GLU A 43 9.07 -3.61 5.20
N VAL A 44 8.86 -4.50 4.23
CA VAL A 44 7.57 -4.62 3.53
C VAL A 44 6.90 -5.93 3.88
N ASP A 45 5.71 -5.83 4.47
CA ASP A 45 4.83 -6.97 4.68
C ASP A 45 3.76 -7.02 3.59
N TRP A 46 3.79 -8.10 2.82
CA TRP A 46 2.82 -8.40 1.79
C TRP A 46 1.76 -9.34 2.37
N VAL A 47 0.49 -8.93 2.34
CA VAL A 47 -0.59 -9.85 2.73
C VAL A 47 -0.58 -11.08 1.82
N LYS A 48 -1.16 -12.19 2.29
CA LYS A 48 -1.18 -13.44 1.52
C LYS A 48 -1.92 -13.24 0.17
N GLU A 49 -1.32 -13.75 -0.90
CA GLU A 49 -1.94 -13.72 -2.24
C GLU A 49 -3.20 -14.58 -2.28
N ASP A 50 -4.19 -14.12 -3.05
CA ASP A 50 -5.45 -14.80 -3.35
C ASP A 50 -6.25 -15.22 -2.10
N THR A 51 -5.96 -14.57 -0.98
CA THR A 51 -6.71 -14.70 0.27
C THR A 51 -7.31 -13.34 0.59
N PRO A 52 -8.65 -13.19 0.54
CA PRO A 52 -9.29 -11.92 0.82
C PRO A 52 -8.81 -11.30 2.13
N TYR A 53 -8.30 -10.08 2.05
CA TYR A 53 -7.85 -9.33 3.23
C TYR A 53 -9.00 -8.45 3.72
N SER A 54 -9.59 -8.81 4.85
CA SER A 54 -10.83 -8.18 5.32
C SER A 54 -10.59 -6.88 6.07
N HIS A 55 -11.69 -6.19 6.38
CA HIS A 55 -11.64 -5.00 7.23
C HIS A 55 -11.13 -5.32 8.64
N ASP A 56 -11.57 -6.43 9.23
CA ASP A 56 -11.16 -6.87 10.56
C ASP A 56 -9.69 -7.26 10.58
N ASP A 57 -9.18 -7.83 9.48
CA ASP A 57 -7.74 -8.11 9.34
C ASP A 57 -6.93 -6.82 9.34
N LEU A 58 -7.31 -5.83 8.53
CA LEU A 58 -6.63 -4.54 8.50
C LEU A 58 -6.65 -3.88 9.88
N GLN A 59 -7.80 -3.85 10.55
CA GLN A 59 -7.94 -3.25 11.86
C GLN A 59 -7.03 -3.90 12.91
N ARG A 60 -6.88 -5.22 12.86
CA ARG A 60 -6.02 -5.99 13.77
C ARG A 60 -4.53 -5.76 13.47
N ASP A 61 -4.18 -5.69 12.20
CA ASP A 61 -2.78 -5.77 11.78
C ASP A 61 -2.12 -4.39 11.61
N ILE A 62 -2.86 -3.31 11.34
CA ILE A 62 -2.28 -2.01 10.88
C ILE A 62 -1.41 -1.26 11.91
N GLY A 63 -1.59 -1.53 13.20
CA GLY A 63 -0.97 -0.75 14.29
C GLY A 63 0.56 -0.57 14.28
N PRO A 64 1.38 -1.56 13.91
CA PRO A 64 2.84 -1.44 13.92
C PRO A 64 3.41 -0.71 12.69
N TYR A 65 2.61 -0.46 11.64
CA TYR A 65 3.11 0.05 10.36
C TYR A 65 3.17 1.58 10.29
N ASP A 66 4.21 2.09 9.63
CA ASP A 66 4.38 3.50 9.31
C ASP A 66 3.68 3.88 7.99
N ALA A 67 3.50 2.92 7.09
CA ALA A 67 2.88 3.10 5.79
C ALA A 67 1.92 1.96 5.45
N CYS A 68 0.85 2.28 4.72
CA CYS A 68 -0.08 1.31 4.17
C CYS A 68 -0.30 1.60 2.68
N ILE A 69 -0.03 0.63 1.80
CA ILE A 69 -0.33 0.74 0.37
C ILE A 69 -1.47 -0.22 0.02
N LYS A 70 -2.51 0.32 -0.60
CA LYS A 70 -3.76 -0.37 -0.92
C LYS A 70 -4.17 -0.15 -2.36
N SER A 71 -5.05 -0.99 -2.90
CA SER A 71 -5.61 -0.87 -4.25
C SER A 71 -7.07 -1.34 -4.29
N TRP A 72 -7.62 -1.57 -5.49
CA TRP A 72 -8.92 -2.21 -5.70
C TRP A 72 -8.99 -3.55 -4.93
N GLY A 73 -10.16 -3.85 -4.38
CA GLY A 73 -10.38 -5.05 -3.56
C GLY A 73 -9.73 -5.03 -2.18
N SER A 74 -8.86 -4.06 -1.87
CA SER A 74 -8.34 -3.87 -0.51
C SER A 74 -9.42 -3.32 0.43
N PRO A 75 -9.37 -3.64 1.73
CA PRO A 75 -10.34 -3.15 2.69
C PRO A 75 -10.31 -1.62 2.77
N LYS A 76 -11.49 -1.03 3.04
CA LYS A 76 -11.59 0.39 3.34
C LYS A 76 -10.81 0.70 4.61
N LEU A 77 -10.12 1.83 4.59
CA LEU A 77 -9.36 2.32 5.73
C LEU A 77 -10.30 3.28 6.46
N THR A 78 -11.00 2.76 7.48
CA THR A 78 -12.04 3.50 8.21
C THR A 78 -11.44 4.25 9.40
N SER A 79 -12.24 5.09 10.05
CA SER A 79 -11.83 5.80 11.26
C SER A 79 -11.36 4.84 12.36
N GLU A 80 -12.06 3.72 12.56
CA GLU A 80 -11.71 2.70 13.56
C GLU A 80 -10.38 2.00 13.25
N ALA A 81 -10.03 1.83 11.96
CA ALA A 81 -8.73 1.32 11.56
C ALA A 81 -7.63 2.38 11.79
N LEU A 82 -7.92 3.65 11.51
CA LEU A 82 -6.99 4.77 11.72
C LEU A 82 -6.69 5.01 13.19
N GLU A 83 -7.68 4.87 14.07
CA GLU A 83 -7.51 4.99 15.53
C GLU A 83 -6.51 3.95 16.07
N ARG A 84 -6.44 2.77 15.46
CA ARG A 84 -5.47 1.71 15.81
C ARG A 84 -4.11 1.89 15.14
N ALA A 85 -4.03 2.72 14.10
CA ALA A 85 -2.85 2.91 13.28
C ALA A 85 -1.93 4.01 13.84
N GLU A 86 -1.54 3.90 15.11
CA GLU A 86 -0.83 4.96 15.86
C GLU A 86 0.48 5.44 15.21
N LYS A 87 1.13 4.56 14.44
CA LYS A 87 2.40 4.85 13.76
C LYS A 87 2.25 5.31 12.31
N LEU A 88 1.05 5.17 11.75
CA LEU A 88 0.79 5.36 10.33
C LEU A 88 0.97 6.84 9.94
N LYS A 89 1.91 7.08 9.03
CA LYS A 89 2.26 8.41 8.50
C LYS A 89 1.95 8.55 7.01
N PHE A 90 1.77 7.43 6.31
CA PHE A 90 1.56 7.41 4.87
C PHE A 90 0.53 6.38 4.44
N ILE A 91 -0.38 6.80 3.54
CA ILE A 91 -1.33 5.92 2.87
C ILE A 91 -1.17 6.10 1.37
N GLY A 92 -0.78 5.04 0.67
CA GLY A 92 -0.73 4.99 -0.78
C GLY A 92 -1.94 4.25 -1.34
N HIS A 93 -2.65 4.83 -2.31
CA HIS A 93 -3.64 4.11 -3.09
C HIS A 93 -3.12 3.87 -4.50
N ALA A 94 -2.69 2.64 -4.79
CA ALA A 94 -2.19 2.23 -6.08
C ALA A 94 -3.35 1.81 -6.99
N ALA A 95 -4.19 2.76 -7.40
CA ALA A 95 -5.19 2.56 -8.44
C ALA A 95 -4.74 3.28 -9.70
N GLY A 96 -4.46 2.53 -10.77
CA GLY A 96 -4.37 3.10 -12.11
C GLY A 96 -5.75 3.56 -12.58
N SER A 97 -5.78 4.56 -13.45
CA SER A 97 -6.98 4.88 -14.22
C SER A 97 -7.26 3.72 -15.19
N LEU A 98 -8.47 3.17 -15.20
CA LEU A 98 -8.90 2.15 -16.17
C LEU A 98 -9.10 2.72 -17.60
N ILE A 99 -9.02 4.06 -17.74
CA ILE A 99 -9.34 4.80 -18.97
C ILE A 99 -8.62 4.30 -20.24
N PRO A 100 -7.32 3.92 -20.23
CA PRO A 100 -6.66 3.50 -21.47
C PRO A 100 -7.00 2.05 -21.91
N TYR A 101 -7.70 1.27 -21.07
CA TYR A 101 -8.03 -0.13 -21.34
C TYR A 101 -9.54 -0.42 -21.43
N LEU A 102 -10.39 0.57 -21.12
CA LEU A 102 -11.83 0.47 -21.27
C LEU A 102 -12.28 1.14 -22.56
N ASP A 103 -13.17 0.48 -23.30
CA ASP A 103 -13.93 1.11 -24.37
C ASP A 103 -14.85 2.17 -23.72
N PRO A 104 -14.85 3.44 -24.18
CA PRO A 104 -15.77 4.47 -23.69
C PRO A 104 -17.24 4.03 -23.64
N ALA A 105 -17.67 3.11 -24.51
CA ALA A 105 -19.02 2.54 -24.51
C ALA A 105 -19.35 1.72 -23.24
N GLN A 106 -18.35 1.31 -22.46
CA GLN A 106 -18.53 0.60 -21.19
C GLN A 106 -18.89 1.53 -20.03
N PHE A 107 -18.71 2.86 -20.17
CA PHE A 107 -19.12 3.83 -19.15
C PHE A 107 -20.65 4.01 -19.08
N GLU A 108 -21.40 3.76 -20.15
CA GLU A 108 -22.86 3.92 -20.17
C GLU A 108 -23.61 2.71 -19.57
N LYS A 109 -22.97 1.53 -19.50
CA LYS A 109 -23.52 0.37 -18.79
C LYS A 109 -23.09 0.44 -17.33
N THR A 110 -23.89 1.13 -16.51
CA THR A 110 -23.93 1.11 -15.03
C THR A 110 -22.85 0.25 -14.37
N LEU A 111 -21.61 0.73 -14.41
CA LEU A 111 -20.57 0.34 -13.47
C LEU A 111 -20.36 1.58 -12.61
N SER A 112 -21.16 1.66 -11.54
CA SER A 112 -20.91 2.61 -10.47
C SER A 112 -19.58 2.25 -9.83
N LEU A 113 -18.54 3.02 -10.20
CA LEU A 113 -17.23 3.04 -9.55
C LEU A 113 -17.34 3.64 -8.14
#